data_AF-A0A4P7WD69-F1
#
_entry.id   AF-A0A4P7WD69-F1
#
_cell.length_a   1.000
_cell.length_b   1.000
_cell.length_c   1.000
_cell.angle_alpha   90.00
_cell.angle_beta   90.00
_cell.angle_gamma   90.00
#
_symmetry.space_group_name_H-M   'P 1'
#
loop_
_entity.id
_entity.type
_entity.pdbx_description
1 polymer ?
#
loop_
_entity_poly.entity_id
_entity_poly.type
_entity_poly.pdbx_seq_one_letter_code
_entity_poly.pdbx_strand_id
1 'polypeptide(L)'
;MPESLHLERKWLMDIFGNFLQYDSMSETLISTHFTPQSFPNLFTFVPVPNTSPHRAILRLQNAIPSALPPVNFVPVSENEIALLNLETNKFLCSHHTHPTTAWQSDSILGWEHFILLDKKMLTGLSLLSDRDLTLIHDNEGSVLTFKFLNQENTALIGQDEIKIVQNLNEIAYLADVKTHEKLRLSFEKAGKTQEKIQVEIFVKRALALKAFPL
;
A
#
# COMPACT_ATOMS: atom_id res chain seq x y z
N MET A 1 -28.00 8.87 -6.37
CA MET A 1 -27.44 9.63 -7.50
C MET A 1 -26.28 8.82 -8.06
N PRO A 2 -26.09 8.69 -9.38
CA PRO A 2 -24.92 7.99 -9.91
C PRO A 2 -23.66 8.73 -9.45
N GLU A 3 -22.70 7.99 -8.88
CA GLU A 3 -21.41 8.56 -8.48
C GLU A 3 -20.75 9.23 -9.69
N SER A 4 -20.26 10.46 -9.52
CA SER A 4 -19.56 11.18 -10.58
C SER A 4 -18.22 10.50 -10.86
N LEU A 5 -17.99 10.11 -12.11
CA LEU A 5 -16.69 9.60 -12.56
C LEU A 5 -15.60 10.62 -12.26
N HIS A 6 -14.63 10.24 -11.44
CA HIS A 6 -13.47 11.06 -11.12
C HIS A 6 -12.21 10.21 -11.02
N LEU A 7 -11.04 10.85 -11.02
CA LEU A 7 -9.75 10.19 -10.88
C LEU A 7 -9.22 10.36 -9.46
N GLU A 8 -8.82 9.26 -8.84
CA GLU A 8 -8.15 9.26 -7.55
C GLU A 8 -6.67 8.94 -7.70
N ARG A 9 -5.84 9.64 -6.92
CA ARG A 9 -4.43 9.31 -6.78
C ARG A 9 -4.29 8.08 -5.88
N LYS A 10 -3.63 7.03 -6.37
CA LYS A 10 -3.28 5.83 -5.61
C LYS A 10 -1.78 5.55 -5.68
N TRP A 11 -1.24 4.95 -4.64
CA TRP A 11 0.11 4.41 -4.56
C TRP A 11 0.05 2.89 -4.68
N LEU A 12 1.16 2.27 -5.11
CA LEU A 12 1.23 0.84 -5.36
C LEU A 12 2.18 0.20 -4.34
N MET A 13 1.65 -0.74 -3.58
CA MET A 13 2.42 -1.59 -2.66
C MET A 13 2.44 -3.00 -3.22
N ASP A 14 3.60 -3.64 -3.30
CA ASP A 14 3.70 -5.03 -3.73
C ASP A 14 3.21 -6.00 -2.65
N ILE A 15 3.14 -7.28 -3.02
CA ILE A 15 2.76 -8.37 -2.13
C ILE A 15 3.74 -8.59 -0.95
N PHE A 16 4.90 -7.94 -0.92
CA PHE A 16 5.87 -8.05 0.17
C PHE A 16 5.83 -6.84 1.12
N GLY A 17 4.93 -5.88 0.90
CA GLY A 17 4.83 -4.65 1.70
C GLY A 17 5.84 -3.57 1.29
N ASN A 18 6.52 -3.74 0.15
CA ASN A 18 7.36 -2.71 -0.44
C ASN A 18 6.53 -1.83 -1.36
N PHE A 19 7.00 -0.61 -1.60
CA PHE A 19 6.33 0.33 -2.49
C PHE A 19 7.03 0.40 -3.83
N LEU A 20 6.23 0.36 -4.89
CA LEU A 20 6.70 0.58 -6.24
C LEU A 20 7.12 2.04 -6.38
N GLN A 21 8.36 2.23 -6.78
CA GLN A 21 9.00 3.53 -7.02
C GLN A 21 9.64 3.53 -8.41
N TYR A 22 10.04 4.72 -8.85
CA TYR A 22 10.83 4.88 -10.07
C TYR A 22 12.19 5.44 -9.73
N ASP A 23 13.24 4.73 -10.12
CA ASP A 23 14.62 5.18 -10.00
C ASP A 23 14.99 5.97 -11.25
N SER A 24 15.23 7.27 -11.09
CA SER A 24 15.58 8.15 -12.21
C SER A 24 17.01 7.96 -12.71
N MET A 25 17.89 7.31 -11.94
CA MET A 25 19.26 7.04 -12.38
C MET A 25 19.33 5.83 -13.32
N SER A 26 18.66 4.73 -12.95
CA SER A 26 18.56 3.54 -13.79
C SER A 26 17.42 3.62 -14.82
N GLU A 27 16.53 4.60 -14.68
CA GLU A 27 15.30 4.77 -15.47
C GLU A 27 14.34 3.56 -15.39
N THR A 28 14.35 2.84 -14.26
CA THR A 28 13.55 1.62 -14.06
C THR A 28 12.58 1.71 -12.88
N LEU A 29 11.59 0.81 -12.88
CA LEU A 29 10.75 0.57 -11.71
C LEU A 29 11.49 -0.29 -10.68
N ILE A 30 11.42 0.12 -9.43
CA ILE A 30 12.01 -0.59 -8.29
C ILE A 30 10.97 -0.72 -7.18
N SER A 31 11.13 -1.73 -6.32
CA SER A 31 10.36 -1.91 -5.10
C SER A 31 11.25 -1.60 -3.90
N THR A 32 10.83 -0.69 -3.05
CA THR A 32 11.60 -0.28 -1.86
C THR A 32 10.80 -0.48 -0.58
N HIS A 33 11.47 -0.76 0.53
CA HIS A 33 10.81 -0.87 1.82
C HIS A 33 9.98 0.35 2.18
N PHE A 34 8.86 0.10 2.83
CA PHE A 34 8.02 1.16 3.37
C PHE A 34 8.80 2.02 4.35
N THR A 35 8.83 3.33 4.10
CA THR A 35 9.39 4.32 5.00
C THR A 35 8.25 5.14 5.58
N PRO A 36 7.94 5.03 6.88
CA PRO A 36 6.89 5.80 7.50
C PRO A 36 7.09 7.31 7.28
N GLN A 37 5.99 8.05 7.32
CA GLN A 37 5.97 9.51 7.19
C GLN A 37 6.31 10.08 5.80
N SER A 38 6.53 9.24 4.80
CA SER A 38 6.88 9.66 3.44
C SER A 38 5.94 9.05 2.40
N PHE A 39 5.57 9.83 1.40
CA PHE A 39 4.93 9.30 0.20
C PHE A 39 5.97 8.63 -0.70
N PRO A 40 5.69 7.46 -1.29
CA PRO A 40 6.48 6.94 -2.40
C PRO A 40 6.49 7.94 -3.57
N ASN A 41 7.59 7.97 -4.33
CA ASN A 41 7.78 8.95 -5.40
C ASN A 41 6.88 8.70 -6.63
N LEU A 42 6.37 7.48 -6.79
CA LEU A 42 5.54 7.03 -7.90
C LEU A 42 4.09 6.83 -7.45
N PHE A 43 3.16 7.32 -8.25
CA PHE A 43 1.73 7.10 -8.05
C PHE A 43 1.01 6.91 -9.39
N THR A 44 -0.25 6.54 -9.33
CA THR A 44 -1.14 6.39 -10.48
C THR A 44 -2.45 7.14 -10.26
N PHE A 45 -3.17 7.41 -11.36
CA PHE A 45 -4.57 7.85 -11.32
C PHE A 45 -5.48 6.68 -11.67
N VAL A 46 -6.46 6.39 -10.80
CA VAL A 46 -7.44 5.32 -10.98
C VAL A 46 -8.82 5.95 -11.11
N PRO A 47 -9.64 5.57 -12.11
CA PRO A 47 -11.03 6.01 -12.19
C PRO A 47 -11.84 5.43 -11.03
N VAL A 48 -12.74 6.24 -10.47
CA VAL A 48 -13.73 5.81 -9.48
C VAL A 48 -15.13 6.09 -10.04
N PRO A 49 -16.00 5.06 -10.16
CA PRO A 49 -15.74 3.66 -9.84
C PRO A 49 -14.71 3.01 -10.77
N ASN A 50 -13.98 2.01 -10.27
CA ASN A 50 -12.92 1.35 -11.02
C ASN A 50 -13.50 0.59 -12.23
N THR A 51 -13.25 1.14 -13.42
CA THR A 51 -13.60 0.52 -14.69
C THR A 51 -12.34 -0.10 -15.27
N SER A 52 -12.13 -1.39 -14.96
CA SER A 52 -10.98 -2.15 -15.45
C SER A 52 -11.38 -3.12 -16.58
N PRO A 53 -10.48 -3.44 -17.53
CA PRO A 53 -9.11 -2.96 -17.62
C PRO A 53 -9.03 -1.51 -18.14
N HIS A 54 -8.06 -0.76 -17.65
CA HIS A 54 -7.75 0.59 -18.16
C HIS A 54 -6.25 0.81 -18.21
N ARG A 55 -5.84 1.81 -19.00
CA ARG A 55 -4.44 2.20 -19.10
C ARG A 55 -3.92 2.75 -17.77
N ALA A 56 -2.79 2.25 -17.33
CA ALA A 56 -2.05 2.78 -16.20
C ALA A 56 -1.43 4.13 -16.56
N ILE A 57 -1.63 5.14 -15.73
CA ILE A 57 -0.96 6.45 -15.86
C ILE A 57 -0.04 6.62 -14.67
N LEU A 58 1.16 6.05 -14.78
CA LEU A 58 2.21 6.18 -13.76
C LEU A 58 2.85 7.59 -13.84
N ARG A 59 2.98 8.23 -12.68
CA ARG A 59 3.47 9.61 -12.53
C ARG A 59 4.42 9.71 -11.36
N LEU A 60 5.47 10.51 -11.54
CA LEU A 60 6.26 11.02 -10.42
C LEU A 60 5.57 12.24 -9.84
N GLN A 61 5.89 12.58 -8.59
CA GLN A 61 5.33 13.76 -7.92
C GLN A 61 5.45 15.05 -8.75
N ASN A 62 6.60 15.26 -9.40
CA ASN A 62 6.91 16.48 -10.14
C ASN A 62 7.24 16.24 -11.63
N ALA A 63 7.04 15.02 -12.14
CA ALA A 63 7.46 14.67 -13.49
C ALA A 63 6.68 13.48 -14.07
N ILE A 64 6.89 13.25 -15.37
CA ILE A 64 6.48 12.04 -16.06
C ILE A 64 7.75 11.18 -16.21
N PRO A 65 7.72 9.90 -15.81
CA PRO A 65 8.81 8.97 -16.11
C PRO A 65 9.11 8.95 -17.61
N SER A 66 10.36 9.17 -18.00
CA SER A 66 10.78 9.29 -19.41
C SER A 66 10.73 7.97 -20.17
N ALA A 67 10.86 6.84 -19.46
CA ALA A 67 11.17 5.55 -20.08
C ALA A 67 10.27 4.38 -19.62
N LEU A 68 9.05 4.63 -19.14
CA LEU A 68 8.13 3.53 -18.81
C LEU A 68 7.36 3.04 -20.03
N PRO A 69 7.27 1.72 -20.25
CA PRO A 69 6.45 1.17 -21.33
C PRO A 69 4.98 1.55 -21.09
N PRO A 70 4.14 1.52 -22.12
CA PRO A 70 2.70 1.59 -21.94
C PRO A 70 2.22 0.37 -21.14
N VAL A 71 1.48 0.63 -20.06
CA VAL A 71 1.02 -0.39 -19.11
C VAL A 71 -0.50 -0.36 -18.99
N ASN A 72 -1.13 -1.52 -18.85
CA ASN A 72 -2.53 -1.66 -18.44
C ASN A 72 -2.64 -2.17 -17.00
N PHE A 73 -3.66 -1.68 -16.30
CA PHE A 73 -4.12 -2.29 -15.05
C PHE A 73 -5.07 -3.44 -15.37
N VAL A 74 -4.68 -4.62 -14.87
CA VAL A 74 -5.51 -5.82 -14.90
C VAL A 74 -6.04 -6.05 -13.49
N PRO A 75 -7.37 -6.07 -13.28
CA PRO A 75 -7.93 -6.21 -11.95
C PRO A 75 -7.72 -7.65 -11.46
N VAL A 76 -7.28 -7.79 -10.21
CA VAL A 76 -7.09 -9.09 -9.55
C VAL A 76 -8.18 -9.30 -8.50
N SER A 77 -8.37 -8.32 -7.62
CA SER A 77 -9.39 -8.33 -6.58
C SER A 77 -9.76 -6.88 -6.20
N GLU A 78 -10.55 -6.70 -5.14
CA GLU A 78 -10.82 -5.37 -4.60
C GLU A 78 -9.52 -4.74 -4.06
N ASN A 79 -9.13 -3.58 -4.63
CA ASN A 79 -7.87 -2.89 -4.36
C ASN A 79 -6.59 -3.62 -4.80
N GLU A 80 -6.66 -4.76 -5.48
CA GLU A 80 -5.49 -5.44 -6.04
C GLU A 80 -5.52 -5.45 -7.57
N ILE A 81 -4.37 -5.14 -8.16
CA ILE A 81 -4.16 -5.10 -9.60
C ILE A 81 -2.85 -5.76 -9.99
N ALA A 82 -2.74 -6.14 -11.26
CA ALA A 82 -1.48 -6.47 -11.92
C ALA A 82 -1.19 -5.43 -13.01
N LEU A 83 0.10 -5.27 -13.31
CA LEU A 83 0.60 -4.35 -14.33
C LEU A 83 1.01 -5.17 -15.55
N LEU A 84 0.36 -4.96 -16.70
CA LEU A 84 0.69 -5.62 -17.96
C LEU A 84 1.42 -4.66 -18.90
N ASN A 85 2.64 -4.98 -19.30
CA ASN A 85 3.35 -4.25 -20.35
C ASN A 85 2.72 -4.58 -21.72
N LEU A 86 2.26 -3.55 -22.43
CA LEU A 86 1.56 -3.72 -23.71
C LEU A 86 2.47 -4.02 -24.89
N GLU A 87 3.77 -3.78 -24.76
CA GLU A 87 4.76 -4.07 -25.81
C GLU A 87 5.20 -5.53 -25.76
N THR A 88 5.36 -6.08 -24.56
CA THR A 88 5.88 -7.45 -24.36
C THR A 88 4.82 -8.47 -23.96
N ASN A 89 3.62 -8.00 -23.58
CA ASN A 89 2.56 -8.81 -22.99
C ASN A 89 3.02 -9.60 -21.74
N LYS A 90 3.95 -9.02 -20.97
CA LYS A 90 4.45 -9.57 -19.69
C LYS A 90 3.97 -8.74 -18.51
N PHE A 91 3.68 -9.41 -17.40
CA PHE A 91 3.35 -8.76 -16.14
C PHE A 91 4.60 -8.29 -15.40
N LEU A 92 4.47 -7.19 -14.65
CA LEU A 92 5.51 -6.73 -13.72
C LEU A 92 5.56 -7.65 -12.51
N CYS A 93 6.74 -8.16 -12.19
CA CYS A 93 6.99 -8.95 -10.98
C CYS A 93 7.80 -8.12 -9.98
N SER A 94 7.40 -8.15 -8.72
CA SER A 94 8.26 -7.73 -7.61
C SER A 94 9.04 -8.93 -7.05
N HIS A 95 10.19 -8.67 -6.45
CA HIS A 95 11.03 -9.69 -5.81
C HIS A 95 11.25 -9.37 -4.34
N HIS A 96 11.16 -10.38 -3.47
CA HIS A 96 11.35 -10.19 -2.03
C HIS A 96 12.82 -9.96 -1.61
N THR A 97 13.78 -10.49 -2.37
CA THR A 97 15.23 -10.41 -2.06
C THR A 97 15.94 -9.24 -2.71
N HIS A 98 15.35 -8.65 -3.75
CA HIS A 98 15.98 -7.60 -4.55
C HIS A 98 15.01 -6.45 -4.75
N PRO A 99 15.47 -5.19 -4.64
CA PRO A 99 14.62 -4.03 -4.89
C PRO A 99 14.23 -3.89 -6.37
N THR A 100 14.64 -4.80 -7.24
CA THR A 100 14.38 -4.76 -8.67
C THR A 100 13.02 -5.33 -8.99
N THR A 101 12.31 -4.68 -9.91
CA THR A 101 11.13 -5.26 -10.57
C THR A 101 11.48 -5.69 -12.00
N ALA A 102 10.73 -6.64 -12.56
CA ALA A 102 10.99 -7.16 -13.90
C ALA A 102 9.70 -7.49 -14.67
N TRP A 103 9.67 -7.12 -15.96
CA TRP A 103 8.57 -7.45 -16.88
C TRP A 103 8.78 -8.84 -17.49
N GLN A 104 8.47 -9.90 -16.74
CA GLN A 104 8.88 -11.26 -17.14
C GLN A 104 7.78 -12.32 -17.05
N SER A 105 6.74 -12.12 -16.24
CA SER A 105 5.74 -13.17 -16.05
C SER A 105 4.68 -13.19 -17.15
N ASP A 106 4.28 -14.39 -17.56
CA ASP A 106 3.17 -14.64 -18.48
C ASP A 106 1.79 -14.70 -17.78
N SER A 107 1.80 -14.81 -16.45
CA SER A 107 0.58 -14.99 -15.66
C SER A 107 0.68 -14.33 -14.28
N ILE A 108 -0.47 -14.10 -13.66
CA ILE A 108 -0.57 -13.53 -12.33
C ILE A 108 -0.58 -14.68 -11.33
N LEU A 109 0.54 -14.91 -10.63
CA LEU A 109 0.74 -16.05 -9.70
C LEU A 109 1.15 -15.62 -8.29
N GLY A 110 1.24 -14.31 -8.02
CA GLY A 110 1.41 -13.74 -6.68
C GLY A 110 2.34 -12.55 -6.69
N TRP A 111 3.53 -12.70 -7.26
CA TRP A 111 4.57 -11.65 -7.29
C TRP A 111 4.20 -10.48 -8.22
N GLU A 112 3.18 -10.67 -9.05
CA GLU A 112 2.62 -9.68 -9.97
C GLU A 112 1.51 -8.83 -9.33
N HIS A 113 1.18 -9.09 -8.06
CA HIS A 113 0.11 -8.39 -7.35
C HIS A 113 0.63 -7.08 -6.74
N PHE A 114 -0.13 -6.01 -7.01
CA PHE A 114 0.06 -4.71 -6.41
C PHE A 114 -1.24 -4.22 -5.79
N ILE A 115 -1.14 -3.73 -4.57
CA ILE A 115 -2.23 -3.18 -3.76
C ILE A 115 -2.29 -1.68 -4.02
N LEU A 116 -3.46 -1.19 -4.39
CA LEU A 116 -3.75 0.22 -4.57
C LEU A 116 -4.10 0.85 -3.21
N LEU A 117 -3.29 1.79 -2.79
CA LEU A 117 -3.47 2.52 -1.54
C LEU A 117 -3.83 3.97 -1.84
N ASP A 118 -4.87 4.49 -1.19
CA ASP A 118 -5.11 5.93 -1.19
C ASP A 118 -4.27 6.65 -0.12
N LYS A 119 -4.46 7.97 -0.05
CA LYS A 119 -3.75 8.82 0.91
C LYS A 119 -4.05 8.42 2.35
N LYS A 120 -5.29 8.09 2.68
CA LYS A 120 -5.69 7.73 4.05
C LYS A 120 -5.09 6.40 4.45
N MET A 121 -5.14 5.40 3.57
CA MET A 121 -4.51 4.10 3.79
C MET A 121 -3.01 4.24 4.06
N LEU A 122 -2.29 5.03 3.25
CA LEU A 122 -0.86 5.26 3.46
C LEU A 122 -0.55 6.03 4.76
N THR A 123 -1.40 7.01 5.10
CA THR A 123 -1.30 7.75 6.35
C THR A 123 -1.50 6.82 7.56
N GLY A 124 -2.51 5.96 7.50
CA GLY A 124 -2.77 4.93 8.51
C GLY A 124 -1.60 3.95 8.67
N LEU A 125 -1.05 3.43 7.57
CA LEU A 125 0.14 2.56 7.61
C LEU A 125 1.33 3.27 8.26
N SER A 126 1.53 4.55 7.96
CA SER A 126 2.61 5.35 8.56
C SER A 126 2.42 5.52 10.06
N LEU A 127 1.18 5.79 10.50
CA LEU A 127 0.83 5.90 11.92
C LEU A 127 1.04 4.58 12.66
N LEU A 128 0.61 3.45 12.08
CA LEU A 128 0.81 2.12 12.67
C LEU A 128 2.29 1.76 12.80
N SER A 129 3.08 2.06 11.78
CA SER A 129 4.48 1.62 11.69
C SER A 129 5.44 2.46 12.52
N ASP A 130 5.01 3.62 13.02
CA ASP A 130 5.87 4.57 13.73
C ASP A 130 5.46 4.77 15.19
N ARG A 131 6.30 4.25 16.09
CA ARG A 131 6.08 4.31 17.54
C ARG A 131 6.25 5.70 18.13
N ASP A 132 6.89 6.63 17.42
CA ASP A 132 6.97 8.02 17.85
C ASP A 132 5.67 8.78 17.54
N LEU A 133 4.89 8.28 16.58
CA LEU A 133 3.59 8.84 16.21
C LEU A 133 2.42 8.20 16.94
N THR A 134 2.45 6.88 17.19
CA THR A 134 1.35 6.18 17.87
C THR A 134 1.82 5.19 18.93
N LEU A 135 0.92 4.85 19.85
CA LEU A 135 1.02 3.64 20.67
C LEU A 135 -0.15 2.72 20.33
N ILE A 136 0.13 1.44 20.15
CA ILE A 136 -0.88 0.40 19.99
C ILE A 136 -0.93 -0.36 21.30
N HIS A 137 -2.11 -0.55 21.87
CA HIS A 137 -2.31 -1.38 23.06
C HIS A 137 -3.29 -2.50 22.76
N ASP A 138 -3.09 -3.65 23.41
CA ASP A 138 -4.13 -4.67 23.50
C ASP A 138 -5.22 -4.30 24.54
N ASN A 139 -6.17 -5.20 24.75
CA ASN A 139 -7.23 -5.02 25.74
C ASN A 139 -6.73 -5.08 27.20
N GLU A 140 -5.54 -5.61 27.43
CA GLU A 140 -4.91 -5.72 28.75
C GLU A 140 -4.03 -4.49 29.06
N GLY A 141 -3.84 -3.61 28.07
CA GLY A 141 -3.03 -2.40 28.18
C GLY A 141 -1.55 -2.62 27.83
N SER A 142 -1.17 -3.78 27.31
CA SER A 142 0.20 -4.06 26.86
C SER A 142 0.49 -3.36 25.55
N VAL A 143 1.68 -2.76 25.44
CA VAL A 143 2.11 -2.09 24.21
C VAL A 143 2.46 -3.10 23.12
N LEU A 144 1.74 -3.03 22.00
CA LEU A 144 1.95 -3.84 20.81
C LEU A 144 2.79 -3.09 19.77
N THR A 145 3.23 -3.83 18.75
CA THR A 145 4.10 -3.33 17.69
C THR A 145 3.56 -3.75 16.33
N PHE A 146 3.59 -2.85 15.35
CA PHE A 146 3.27 -3.18 13.97
C PHE A 146 4.54 -3.49 13.17
N LYS A 147 4.54 -4.55 12.35
CA LYS A 147 5.68 -4.92 11.49
C LYS A 147 5.23 -5.69 10.24
N PHE A 148 5.72 -5.32 9.06
CA PHE A 148 5.54 -6.12 7.83
C PHE A 148 6.33 -7.44 7.90
N LEU A 149 5.73 -8.53 7.39
CA LEU A 149 6.35 -9.87 7.39
C LEU A 149 7.10 -10.20 6.09
N ASN A 150 7.18 -9.27 5.13
CA ASN A 150 7.78 -9.49 3.80
C ASN A 150 7.23 -10.75 3.10
N GLN A 151 5.96 -11.07 3.34
CA GLN A 151 5.28 -12.24 2.82
C GLN A 151 3.82 -11.90 2.55
N GLU A 152 3.31 -12.24 1.37
CA GLU A 152 1.88 -12.31 1.03
C GLU A 152 0.97 -11.24 1.64
N ASN A 153 1.36 -9.97 1.54
CA ASN A 153 0.65 -8.80 2.04
C ASN A 153 0.34 -8.84 3.55
N THR A 154 1.16 -9.52 4.34
CA THR A 154 0.92 -9.71 5.77
C THR A 154 1.80 -8.83 6.66
N ALA A 155 1.26 -8.52 7.83
CA ALA A 155 1.93 -7.81 8.89
C ALA A 155 1.54 -8.39 10.26
N LEU A 156 2.38 -8.14 11.26
CA LEU A 156 2.09 -8.44 12.65
C LEU A 156 1.57 -7.21 13.37
N ILE A 157 0.59 -7.40 14.24
CA ILE A 157 0.26 -6.51 15.36
C ILE A 157 0.50 -7.29 16.65
N GLY A 158 1.60 -6.98 17.34
CA GLY A 158 2.08 -7.81 18.44
C GLY A 158 2.54 -9.16 17.92
N GLN A 159 1.80 -10.22 18.26
CA GLN A 159 2.05 -11.60 17.79
C GLN A 159 1.03 -12.08 16.76
N ASP A 160 -0.03 -11.30 16.51
CA ASP A 160 -1.10 -11.68 15.62
C ASP A 160 -0.79 -11.23 14.18
N GLU A 161 -0.89 -12.16 13.24
CA GLU A 161 -0.74 -11.89 11.82
C GLU A 161 -2.06 -11.38 11.23
N ILE A 162 -1.97 -10.34 10.40
CA ILE A 162 -3.08 -9.73 9.67
C ILE A 162 -2.74 -9.64 8.18
N LYS A 163 -3.75 -9.73 7.31
CA LYS A 163 -3.59 -9.36 5.90
C LYS A 163 -3.89 -7.88 5.70
N ILE A 164 -2.98 -7.13 5.09
CA ILE A 164 -3.14 -5.68 4.91
C ILE A 164 -4.35 -5.36 4.04
N VAL A 165 -4.53 -6.08 2.92
CA VAL A 165 -5.64 -5.85 1.97
C VAL A 165 -7.01 -5.97 2.64
N GLN A 166 -7.19 -6.94 3.53
CA GLN A 166 -8.46 -7.17 4.25
C GLN A 166 -8.75 -6.08 5.28
N ASN A 167 -7.72 -5.34 5.71
CA ASN A 167 -7.80 -4.36 6.78
C ASN A 167 -7.64 -2.92 6.29
N LEU A 168 -7.63 -2.66 4.98
CA LEU A 168 -7.38 -1.32 4.42
C LEU A 168 -8.36 -0.26 4.91
N ASN A 169 -9.62 -0.61 5.15
CA ASN A 169 -10.63 0.32 5.66
C ASN A 169 -10.32 0.78 7.10
N GLU A 170 -9.95 -0.16 7.97
CA GLU A 170 -9.57 0.14 9.36
C GLU A 170 -8.26 0.94 9.41
N ILE A 171 -7.30 0.57 8.56
CA ILE A 171 -6.04 1.31 8.38
C ILE A 171 -6.35 2.74 7.92
N ALA A 172 -7.22 2.92 6.92
CA ALA A 172 -7.60 4.25 6.42
C ALA A 172 -8.29 5.10 7.49
N TYR A 173 -9.12 4.48 8.34
CA TYR A 173 -9.84 5.20 9.40
C TYR A 173 -8.90 5.84 10.43
N LEU A 174 -7.73 5.22 10.67
CA LEU A 174 -6.70 5.79 11.54
C LEU A 174 -6.21 7.18 11.07
N ALA A 175 -6.27 7.47 9.77
CA ALA A 175 -5.82 8.75 9.22
C ALA A 175 -6.72 9.94 9.65
N ASP A 176 -7.95 9.68 10.08
CA ASP A 176 -8.90 10.72 10.49
C ASP A 176 -8.85 11.02 12.01
N VAL A 177 -8.05 10.26 12.77
CA VAL A 177 -7.91 10.40 14.23
C VAL A 177 -7.08 11.63 14.57
N LYS A 178 -7.57 12.47 15.49
CA LYS A 178 -6.82 13.65 15.90
C LYS A 178 -5.73 13.30 16.89
N THR A 179 -4.78 14.20 17.02
CA THR A 179 -3.71 14.07 18.01
C THR A 179 -4.29 14.03 19.43
N HIS A 180 -3.71 13.17 20.26
CA HIS A 180 -4.11 12.87 21.63
C HIS A 180 -5.48 12.17 21.77
N GLU A 181 -6.08 11.72 20.68
CA GLU A 181 -7.25 10.86 20.72
C GLU A 181 -6.85 9.38 20.75
N LYS A 182 -7.75 8.59 21.33
CA LYS A 182 -7.70 7.13 21.32
C LYS A 182 -8.75 6.62 20.34
N LEU A 183 -8.37 5.66 19.51
CA LEU A 183 -9.27 4.96 18.63
C LEU A 183 -9.18 3.47 18.88
N ARG A 184 -10.34 2.81 18.97
CA ARG A 184 -10.40 1.34 18.98
C ARG A 184 -10.63 0.85 17.56
N LEU A 185 -9.73 -0.03 17.11
CA LEU A 185 -9.77 -0.65 15.79
C LEU A 185 -9.83 -2.17 15.92
N SER A 186 -10.46 -2.80 14.94
CA SER A 186 -10.60 -4.24 14.86
C SER A 186 -9.95 -4.77 13.59
N PHE A 187 -8.86 -5.52 13.71
CA PHE A 187 -8.18 -6.09 12.55
C PHE A 187 -8.52 -7.57 12.39
N GLU A 188 -8.80 -7.99 11.17
CA GLU A 188 -9.01 -9.39 10.80
C GLU A 188 -7.67 -10.13 10.74
N LYS A 189 -7.59 -11.27 11.44
CA LYS A 189 -6.38 -12.11 11.47
C LYS A 189 -6.23 -12.89 10.17
N ALA A 190 -4.99 -13.08 9.75
CA ALA A 190 -4.66 -13.89 8.58
C ALA A 190 -5.08 -15.36 8.78
N GLY A 191 -5.66 -15.98 7.75
CA GLY A 191 -5.95 -17.41 7.70
C GLY A 191 -7.18 -17.90 8.46
N LYS A 192 -7.87 -17.06 9.23
CA LYS A 192 -9.10 -17.42 9.95
C LYS A 192 -10.16 -16.36 9.80
N THR A 193 -11.00 -16.53 8.78
CA THR A 193 -12.20 -15.72 8.56
C THR A 193 -13.02 -15.72 9.87
N GLN A 194 -13.20 -14.53 10.47
CA GLN A 194 -13.91 -14.23 11.74
C GLN A 194 -13.06 -14.03 13.00
N GLU A 195 -11.78 -14.45 13.07
CA GLU A 195 -10.94 -14.05 14.21
C GLU A 195 -10.46 -12.60 14.03
N LYS A 196 -10.75 -11.74 15.01
CA LYS A 196 -10.29 -10.35 15.01
C LYS A 196 -9.43 -10.05 16.22
N ILE A 197 -8.40 -9.23 16.05
CA ILE A 197 -7.69 -8.57 17.15
C ILE A 197 -8.32 -7.20 17.38
N GLN A 198 -8.61 -6.88 18.63
CA GLN A 198 -9.03 -5.55 19.05
C GLN A 198 -7.83 -4.82 19.63
N VAL A 199 -7.58 -3.60 19.16
CA VAL A 199 -6.50 -2.75 19.67
C VAL A 199 -6.99 -1.34 19.95
N GLU A 200 -6.38 -0.71 20.94
CA GLU A 200 -6.54 0.72 21.21
C GLU A 200 -5.29 1.47 20.73
N ILE A 201 -5.48 2.36 19.76
CA ILE A 201 -4.42 3.17 19.18
C ILE A 201 -4.51 4.58 19.74
N PHE A 202 -3.42 5.05 20.34
CA PHE A 202 -3.28 6.43 20.81
C PHE A 202 -2.35 7.21 19.87
N VAL A 203 -2.86 8.29 19.28
CA VAL A 203 -2.08 9.14 18.37
C VAL A 203 -1.34 10.20 19.19
N LYS A 204 -0.02 10.09 19.29
CA LYS A 204 0.82 11.03 20.05
C LYS A 204 0.99 12.37 19.35
N ARG A 205 1.10 12.37 18.02
CA ARG A 205 1.44 13.54 17.20
C ARG A 205 0.66 13.53 15.89
N ALA A 206 0.35 14.71 15.37
CA ALA A 206 -0.20 14.85 14.02
C ALA A 206 0.85 14.40 12.98
N LEU A 207 0.40 13.64 11.98
CA LEU A 207 1.23 13.23 10.87
C LEU A 207 0.99 14.16 9.67
N ALA A 208 2.06 14.83 9.24
CA ALA A 208 2.12 15.46 7.93
C ALA A 208 3.05 14.62 7.05
N LEU A 209 2.48 13.78 6.19
CA LEU A 209 3.27 13.00 5.24
C LEU A 209 4.07 13.93 4.33
N LYS A 210 5.37 13.70 4.27
CA LYS A 210 6.29 14.47 3.42
C LYS A 210 6.39 13.83 2.04
N ALA A 211 6.69 14.66 1.04
CA ALA A 211 7.15 14.17 -0.24
C ALA A 211 8.42 13.33 -0.05
N PHE A 212 8.62 12.27 -0.84
CA PHE A 212 9.90 11.56 -0.88
C PHE A 212 11.01 12.55 -1.24
N PRO A 213 12.12 12.60 -0.50
CA PRO A 213 13.28 13.37 -0.93
C PRO A 213 13.81 12.78 -2.24
N LEU A 214 13.95 13.62 -3.27
CA LEU A 214 14.55 13.26 -4.56
C LEU A 214 16.02 12.88 -4.39
#